data_AF-A0A835T2N5-F1
#
_entry.id   AF-A0A835T2N5-F1
#
_cell.length_a   1.000
_cell.length_b   1.000
_cell.length_c   1.000
_cell.angle_alpha   90.00
_cell.angle_beta   90.00
_cell.angle_gamma   90.00
#
_symmetry.space_group_name_H-M   'P 1'
#
loop_
_entity.id
_entity.type
_entity.pdbx_description
1 polymer ?
#
loop_
_entity_poly.entity_id
_entity_poly.type
_entity_poly.pdbx_seq_one_letter_code
_entity_poly.pdbx_strand_id
1 'polypeptide(L)'
;MNWLNSLVNEYDAKPLQKAGMLTKDQMVQFFAESAKQFGNPEFKQLLSVAHSQRGPGTAEEMVNGMQKQIFESMGIQGDFGLKCLARVHAEYGSDAFFMRQFYEHVQKEEMVLDEAEMPESMFRSKYETLNRFRAEMVSRMDKMKGMSPQDQNAYLVNIYRDMITQGGEDCCTKPGGCNSQPGGAAACQKKGAAGPAGPVGPAPMLAPGGVAVPLPASSAVAPPSSAAMTQDEQLAFFAQLSGPKQ
;
A
#
# COMPACT_ATOMS: atom_id res chain seq x y z
N MET A 1 21.40 -46.43 31.38
CA MET A 1 21.93 -45.24 30.68
C MET A 1 20.81 -44.58 29.85
N ASN A 2 19.81 -43.96 30.49
CA ASN A 2 18.69 -43.30 29.78
C ASN A 2 18.49 -41.81 30.15
N TRP A 3 19.30 -41.28 31.06
CA TRP A 3 19.27 -39.85 31.41
C TRP A 3 19.81 -38.99 30.27
N LEU A 4 20.92 -39.39 29.63
CA LEU A 4 21.62 -38.54 28.65
C LEU A 4 20.81 -38.28 27.37
N ASN A 5 19.89 -39.17 27.00
CA ASN A 5 18.96 -38.91 25.89
C ASN A 5 17.89 -37.86 26.25
N SER A 6 17.64 -37.61 27.53
CA SER A 6 16.67 -36.59 27.98
C SER A 6 17.27 -35.17 27.97
N LEU A 7 18.60 -35.04 28.10
CA LEU A 7 19.29 -33.74 28.04
C LEU A 7 19.65 -33.31 26.61
N VAL A 8 19.84 -34.27 25.69
CA VAL A 8 20.07 -33.95 24.27
C VAL A 8 18.77 -33.58 23.55
N ASN A 9 17.60 -34.02 24.06
CA ASN A 9 16.29 -33.60 23.58
C ASN A 9 15.78 -32.27 24.17
N GLU A 10 16.41 -31.70 25.20
CA GLU A 10 16.00 -30.37 25.70
C GLU A 10 16.52 -29.21 24.82
N TYR A 11 17.42 -29.55 23.89
CA TYR A 11 17.78 -28.75 22.72
C TYR A 11 17.00 -29.19 21.45
N ASP A 12 15.83 -29.83 21.61
CA ASP A 12 14.85 -29.90 20.52
C ASP A 12 14.49 -28.45 20.16
N ALA A 13 15.04 -27.97 19.04
CA ALA A 13 14.59 -26.76 18.40
C ALA A 13 13.07 -26.90 18.24
N LYS A 14 12.31 -26.20 19.09
CA LYS A 14 10.85 -26.22 19.10
C LYS A 14 10.39 -26.16 17.65
N PRO A 15 9.64 -27.15 17.15
CA PRO A 15 9.42 -27.28 15.72
C PRO A 15 8.77 -26.00 15.21
N LEU A 16 9.43 -25.35 14.25
CA LEU A 16 8.95 -24.10 13.70
C LEU A 16 7.56 -24.31 13.08
N GLN A 17 6.67 -23.33 13.23
CA GLN A 17 5.41 -23.30 12.51
C GLN A 17 5.68 -23.18 11.01
N LYS A 18 5.09 -24.08 10.20
CA LYS A 18 5.30 -24.19 8.75
C LYS A 18 4.00 -24.28 7.93
N ALA A 19 2.84 -24.20 8.59
CA ALA A 19 1.54 -24.41 7.97
C ALA A 19 0.46 -23.55 8.64
N GLY A 20 -0.65 -23.37 7.93
CA GLY A 20 -1.79 -22.58 8.36
C GLY A 20 -1.64 -21.08 8.06
N MET A 21 -2.21 -20.26 8.95
CA MET A 21 -2.06 -18.80 8.95
C MET A 21 -1.51 -18.38 10.31
N LEU A 22 -0.69 -17.33 10.35
CA LEU A 22 -0.23 -16.75 11.61
C LEU A 22 -1.39 -16.05 12.31
N THR A 23 -1.49 -16.22 13.63
CA THR A 23 -2.50 -15.54 14.43
C THR A 23 -2.27 -14.03 14.43
N LYS A 24 -3.30 -13.26 14.79
CA LYS A 24 -3.18 -11.80 14.93
C LYS A 24 -2.11 -11.42 15.96
N ASP A 25 -2.02 -12.14 17.08
CA ASP A 25 -1.00 -11.90 18.10
C ASP A 25 0.42 -12.13 17.58
N GLN A 26 0.62 -13.21 16.80
CA GLN A 26 1.90 -13.46 16.12
C GLN A 26 2.23 -12.34 15.12
N MET A 27 1.25 -11.87 14.35
CA MET A 27 1.47 -10.77 13.40
C MET A 27 1.77 -9.44 14.11
N VAL A 28 1.05 -9.11 15.18
CA VAL A 28 1.27 -7.89 15.97
C VAL A 28 2.63 -7.92 16.65
N GLN A 29 3.05 -9.07 17.20
CA GLN A 29 4.39 -9.24 17.75
C GLN A 29 5.45 -9.05 16.66
N PHE A 30 5.27 -9.65 15.49
CA PHE A 30 6.17 -9.46 14.35
C PHE A 30 6.27 -7.98 13.95
N PHE A 31 5.15 -7.26 13.83
CA PHE A 31 5.15 -5.84 13.49
C PHE A 31 5.94 -5.00 14.51
N ALA A 32 5.82 -5.34 15.80
CA ALA A 32 6.56 -4.66 16.87
C ALA A 32 8.06 -4.91 16.78
N GLU A 33 8.50 -6.15 16.54
CA GLU A 33 9.93 -6.48 16.39
C GLU A 33 10.52 -5.87 15.12
N SER A 34 9.82 -5.92 13.99
CA SER A 34 10.27 -5.28 12.76
C SER A 34 10.37 -3.76 12.91
N ALA A 35 9.43 -3.13 13.61
CA ALA A 35 9.48 -1.70 13.86
C ALA A 35 10.74 -1.27 14.65
N LYS A 36 11.27 -2.13 15.54
CA LYS A 36 12.55 -1.86 16.23
C LYS A 36 13.71 -1.88 15.25
N GLN A 37 13.72 -2.83 14.30
CA GLN A 37 14.76 -2.89 13.26
C GLN A 37 14.65 -1.72 12.28
N PHE A 38 13.45 -1.35 11.87
CA PHE A 38 13.19 -0.17 11.05
C PHE A 38 13.59 1.14 11.73
N GLY A 39 13.59 1.19 13.06
CA GLY A 39 14.10 2.31 13.84
C GLY A 39 15.61 2.29 14.09
N ASN A 40 16.32 1.21 13.73
CA ASN A 40 17.74 1.04 14.02
C ASN A 40 18.61 1.77 12.97
N PRO A 41 19.39 2.81 13.36
CA PRO A 41 20.25 3.54 12.43
C PRO A 41 21.32 2.67 11.76
N GLU A 42 21.86 1.69 12.48
CA GLU A 42 22.87 0.78 11.92
C GLU A 42 22.28 -0.08 10.81
N PHE A 43 21.06 -0.57 11.01
CA PHE A 43 20.35 -1.34 9.99
C PHE A 43 20.07 -0.49 8.75
N LYS A 44 19.57 0.74 8.93
CA LYS A 44 19.34 1.67 7.81
C LYS A 44 20.62 1.99 7.03
N GLN A 45 21.73 2.21 7.74
CA GLN A 45 23.03 2.43 7.12
C GLN A 45 23.47 1.20 6.30
N LEU A 46 23.29 -0.01 6.85
CA LEU A 46 23.59 -1.25 6.12
C LEU A 46 22.77 -1.37 4.84
N LEU A 47 21.48 -1.02 4.85
CA LEU A 47 20.63 -1.02 3.66
C LEU A 47 21.15 -0.05 2.60
N SER A 48 21.44 1.19 2.98
CA SER A 48 21.96 2.22 2.06
C SER A 48 23.30 1.82 1.43
N VAL A 49 24.22 1.27 2.24
CA VAL A 49 25.51 0.76 1.76
C VAL A 49 25.31 -0.41 0.81
N ALA A 50 24.43 -1.36 1.15
CA ALA A 50 24.19 -2.53 0.33
C ALA A 50 23.56 -2.16 -1.02
N HIS A 51 22.56 -1.28 -1.02
CA HIS A 51 21.98 -0.73 -2.24
C HIS A 51 23.03 -0.05 -3.12
N SER A 52 23.87 0.80 -2.52
CA SER A 52 24.93 1.53 -3.25
C SER A 52 26.00 0.62 -3.85
N GLN A 53 26.31 -0.51 -3.20
CA GLN A 53 27.38 -1.42 -3.62
C GLN A 53 26.91 -2.55 -4.54
N ARG A 54 25.69 -3.05 -4.34
CA ARG A 54 25.18 -4.27 -5.00
C ARG A 54 24.03 -4.00 -5.96
N GLY A 55 23.43 -2.82 -5.89
CA GLY A 55 22.39 -2.35 -6.81
C GLY A 55 20.96 -2.52 -6.29
N PRO A 56 19.97 -2.19 -7.15
CA PRO A 56 18.53 -2.27 -6.82
C PRO A 56 18.11 -3.66 -6.37
N GLY A 57 17.12 -3.77 -5.48
CA GLY A 57 16.65 -5.05 -4.92
C GLY A 57 17.42 -5.52 -3.68
N THR A 58 18.63 -5.00 -3.44
CA THR A 58 19.47 -5.46 -2.32
C THR A 58 18.93 -5.04 -0.96
N ALA A 59 18.33 -3.85 -0.86
CA ALA A 59 17.77 -3.37 0.41
C ALA A 59 16.56 -4.22 0.80
N GLU A 60 15.71 -4.55 -0.18
CA GLU A 60 14.54 -5.40 -0.05
C GLU A 60 14.93 -6.83 0.33
N GLU A 61 15.99 -7.39 -0.25
CA GLU A 61 16.53 -8.69 0.15
C GLU A 61 17.01 -8.70 1.61
N MET A 62 17.67 -7.63 2.05
CA MET A 62 18.15 -7.50 3.42
C MET A 62 16.99 -7.34 4.42
N VAL A 63 15.97 -6.55 4.07
CA VAL A 63 14.73 -6.44 4.86
C VAL A 63 14.04 -7.81 4.96
N ASN A 64 13.87 -8.52 3.84
CA ASN A 64 13.31 -9.87 3.84
C ASN A 64 14.12 -10.83 4.70
N GLY A 65 15.46 -10.77 4.63
CA GLY A 65 16.36 -11.58 5.47
C GLY A 65 16.16 -11.30 6.96
N MET A 66 16.08 -10.03 7.34
CA MET A 66 15.80 -9.60 8.71
C MET A 66 14.41 -10.05 9.18
N GLN A 67 13.37 -9.91 8.36
CA GLN A 67 12.01 -10.35 8.69
C GLN A 67 11.95 -11.88 8.89
N LYS A 68 12.67 -12.66 8.07
CA LYS A 68 12.79 -14.11 8.26
C LYS A 68 13.41 -14.46 9.63
N GLN A 69 14.48 -13.77 10.02
CA GLN A 69 15.10 -13.98 11.33
C GLN A 69 14.15 -13.64 12.48
N ILE A 70 13.35 -12.58 12.35
CA ILE A 70 12.32 -12.26 13.35
C ILE A 70 11.31 -13.40 13.46
N PHE A 71 10.77 -13.89 12.34
CA PHE A 71 9.84 -15.03 12.37
C PHE A 71 10.46 -16.27 13.03
N GLU A 72 11.71 -16.58 12.71
CA GLU A 72 12.41 -17.72 13.31
C GLU A 72 12.59 -17.56 14.83
N SER A 73 12.90 -16.35 15.29
CA SER A 73 12.96 -16.04 16.74
C SER A 73 11.61 -16.22 17.45
N MET A 74 10.51 -16.12 16.71
CA MET A 74 9.15 -16.32 17.19
C MET A 74 8.67 -17.78 17.05
N GLY A 75 9.53 -18.69 16.62
CA GLY A 75 9.18 -20.09 16.40
C GLY A 75 8.40 -20.34 15.10
N ILE A 76 8.54 -19.47 14.11
CA ILE A 76 7.88 -19.54 12.79
C ILE A 76 8.95 -19.70 11.72
N GLN A 77 8.74 -20.57 10.73
CA GLN A 77 9.70 -20.67 9.62
C GLN A 77 9.69 -19.37 8.80
N GLY A 78 10.87 -18.77 8.56
CA GLY A 78 10.98 -17.45 7.93
C GLY A 78 10.24 -17.33 6.59
N ASP A 79 10.49 -18.23 5.65
CA ASP A 79 9.82 -18.21 4.34
C ASP A 79 8.30 -18.44 4.44
N PHE A 80 7.86 -19.22 5.42
CA PHE A 80 6.45 -19.44 5.69
C PHE A 80 5.80 -18.17 6.26
N GLY A 81 6.49 -17.47 7.17
CA GLY A 81 6.05 -16.19 7.72
C GLY A 81 5.85 -15.11 6.65
N LEU A 82 6.83 -14.95 5.75
CA LEU A 82 6.70 -14.01 4.61
C LEU A 82 5.51 -14.36 3.70
N LYS A 83 5.31 -15.66 3.40
CA LYS A 83 4.14 -16.10 2.62
C LYS A 83 2.81 -15.80 3.32
N CYS A 84 2.78 -15.77 4.65
CA CYS A 84 1.59 -15.38 5.40
C CYS A 84 1.30 -13.89 5.27
N LEU A 85 2.31 -13.02 5.18
CA LEU A 85 2.10 -11.58 4.97
C LEU A 85 1.30 -11.29 3.69
N ALA A 86 1.60 -12.00 2.60
CA ALA A 86 0.88 -11.88 1.32
C ALA A 86 -0.61 -12.27 1.41
N ARG A 87 -1.00 -13.04 2.44
CA ARG A 87 -2.36 -13.54 2.64
C ARG A 87 -3.16 -12.73 3.67
N VAL A 88 -2.54 -11.75 4.34
CA VAL A 88 -3.18 -10.96 5.42
C VAL A 88 -4.51 -10.37 5.00
N HIS A 89 -4.58 -9.76 3.81
CA HIS A 89 -5.82 -9.16 3.33
C HIS A 89 -6.93 -10.19 3.12
N ALA A 90 -6.60 -11.39 2.61
CA ALA A 90 -7.58 -12.44 2.37
C ALA A 90 -8.15 -13.02 3.68
N GLU A 91 -7.31 -13.18 4.70
CA GLU A 91 -7.69 -13.82 5.96
C GLU A 91 -8.26 -12.84 6.99
N TYR A 92 -7.79 -11.59 6.99
CA TYR A 92 -8.11 -10.59 8.02
C TYR A 92 -8.68 -9.28 7.49
N GLY A 93 -8.98 -9.18 6.19
CA GLY A 93 -9.48 -7.96 5.55
C GLY A 93 -10.75 -7.36 6.17
N SER A 94 -11.57 -8.16 6.86
CA SER A 94 -12.77 -7.68 7.55
C SER A 94 -12.49 -6.97 8.88
N ASP A 95 -11.29 -7.11 9.46
CA ASP A 95 -10.91 -6.47 10.72
C ASP A 95 -10.14 -5.18 10.44
N ALA A 96 -10.86 -4.06 10.43
CA ALA A 96 -10.30 -2.74 10.16
C ALA A 96 -9.19 -2.33 11.16
N PHE A 97 -9.27 -2.75 12.42
CA PHE A 97 -8.26 -2.40 13.42
C PHE A 97 -6.95 -3.15 13.17
N PHE A 98 -7.05 -4.46 12.90
CA PHE A 98 -5.88 -5.25 12.55
C PHE A 98 -5.28 -4.81 11.21
N MET A 99 -6.11 -4.58 10.19
CA MET A 99 -5.65 -4.09 8.88
C MET A 99 -4.94 -2.75 8.99
N ARG A 100 -5.39 -1.85 9.87
CA ARG A 100 -4.68 -0.60 10.16
C ARG A 100 -3.25 -0.85 10.67
N GLN A 101 -3.06 -1.79 11.59
CA GLN A 101 -1.73 -2.13 12.10
C GLN A 101 -0.83 -2.74 11.02
N PHE A 102 -1.41 -3.61 10.17
CA PHE A 102 -0.70 -4.18 9.03
C PHE A 102 -0.24 -3.10 8.03
N TYR A 103 -1.13 -2.18 7.64
CA TYR A 103 -0.75 -1.09 6.74
C TYR A 103 0.26 -0.12 7.35
N GLU A 104 0.19 0.12 8.67
CA GLU A 104 1.21 0.91 9.35
C GLU A 104 2.59 0.22 9.31
N HIS A 105 2.62 -1.10 9.45
CA HIS A 105 3.86 -1.88 9.31
C HIS A 105 4.42 -1.77 7.87
N VAL A 106 3.58 -2.01 6.85
CA VAL A 106 3.98 -1.88 5.44
C VAL A 106 4.51 -0.46 5.15
N GLN A 107 3.84 0.58 5.64
CA GLN A 107 4.33 1.96 5.46
C GLN A 107 5.71 2.18 6.08
N LYS A 108 6.01 1.57 7.24
CA LYS A 108 7.33 1.69 7.87
C LYS A 108 8.40 0.98 7.07
N GLU A 109 8.07 -0.18 6.51
CA GLU A 109 8.96 -0.93 5.62
C GLU A 109 9.30 -0.12 4.37
N GLU A 110 8.29 0.36 3.65
CA GLU A 110 8.45 1.22 2.47
C GLU A 110 9.30 2.46 2.78
N MET A 111 9.08 3.08 3.93
CA MET A 111 9.84 4.27 4.33
C MET A 111 11.32 3.99 4.59
N VAL A 112 11.65 2.80 5.09
CA VAL A 112 13.05 2.39 5.30
C VAL A 112 13.74 2.05 3.97
N LEU A 113 13.01 1.43 3.03
CA LEU A 113 13.51 1.15 1.69
C LEU A 113 13.73 2.46 0.90
N ASP A 114 12.75 3.36 0.91
CA ASP A 114 12.87 4.71 0.32
C ASP A 114 14.11 5.46 0.85
N GLU A 115 14.37 5.39 2.15
CA GLU A 115 15.53 6.03 2.78
C GLU A 115 16.86 5.44 2.30
N ALA A 116 16.89 4.14 2.01
CA ALA A 116 18.08 3.46 1.52
C ALA A 116 18.36 3.72 0.03
N GLU A 117 17.32 3.87 -0.77
CA GLU A 117 17.40 3.92 -2.24
C GLU A 117 17.40 5.34 -2.80
N MET A 118 16.85 6.31 -2.07
CA MET A 118 16.72 7.68 -2.53
C MET A 118 17.82 8.59 -1.98
N PRO A 119 18.22 9.63 -2.73
CA PRO A 119 19.04 10.71 -2.17
C PRO A 119 18.33 11.40 -1.00
N GLU A 120 19.08 11.79 0.03
CA GLU A 120 18.55 12.37 1.28
C GLU A 120 17.61 13.55 1.05
N SER A 121 17.90 14.44 0.09
CA SER A 121 17.06 15.59 -0.24
C SER A 121 15.68 15.18 -0.79
N MET A 122 15.65 14.15 -1.64
CA MET A 122 14.41 13.62 -2.23
C MET A 122 13.62 12.86 -1.18
N PHE A 123 14.30 12.04 -0.37
CA PHE A 123 13.68 11.34 0.75
C PHE A 123 13.04 12.31 1.74
N ARG A 124 13.77 13.35 2.16
CA ARG A 124 13.26 14.37 3.08
C ARG A 124 12.03 15.09 2.53
N SER A 125 12.05 15.47 1.24
CA SER A 125 10.91 16.12 0.61
C SER A 125 9.68 15.21 0.55
N LYS A 126 9.87 13.93 0.18
CA LYS A 126 8.80 12.90 0.19
C LYS A 126 8.25 12.72 1.60
N TYR A 127 9.11 12.58 2.60
CA TYR A 127 8.75 12.39 4.00
C TYR A 127 7.98 13.59 4.58
N GLU A 128 8.43 14.81 4.32
CA GLU A 128 7.74 16.03 4.75
C GLU A 128 6.34 16.15 4.11
N THR A 129 6.20 15.77 2.84
CA THR A 129 4.92 15.78 2.12
C THR A 129 3.96 14.75 2.71
N LEU A 130 4.43 13.52 2.94
CA LEU A 130 3.64 12.45 3.57
C LEU A 130 3.21 12.82 4.99
N ASN A 131 4.11 13.39 5.79
CA ASN A 131 3.79 13.83 7.16
C ASN A 131 2.78 14.96 7.18
N ARG A 132 2.88 15.91 6.25
CA ARG A 132 1.89 16.99 6.11
C ARG A 132 0.51 16.45 5.78
N PHE A 133 0.44 15.55 4.79
CA PHE A 133 -0.81 14.90 4.42
C PHE A 133 -1.42 14.12 5.58
N ARG A 134 -0.59 13.37 6.33
CA ARG A 134 -1.02 12.64 7.53
C ARG A 134 -1.55 13.58 8.61
N ALA A 135 -0.85 14.67 8.91
CA ALA A 135 -1.27 15.66 9.89
C ALA A 135 -2.60 16.33 9.49
N GLU A 136 -2.77 16.62 8.20
CA GLU A 136 -4.00 17.16 7.67
C GLU A 136 -5.17 16.19 7.81
N MET A 137 -4.98 14.92 7.47
CA MET A 137 -6.00 13.87 7.66
C MET A 137 -6.41 13.74 9.13
N VAL A 138 -5.45 13.78 10.06
CA VAL A 138 -5.74 13.75 11.50
C VAL A 138 -6.54 14.99 11.92
N SER A 139 -6.17 16.17 11.45
CA SER A 139 -6.90 17.41 11.74
C SER A 139 -8.34 17.37 11.19
N ARG A 140 -8.53 16.84 9.97
CA ARG A 140 -9.85 16.65 9.37
C ARG A 140 -10.71 15.67 10.18
N MET A 141 -10.13 14.55 10.62
CA MET A 141 -10.81 13.59 11.50
C MET A 141 -11.17 14.19 12.85
N ASP A 142 -10.31 15.02 13.42
CA ASP A 142 -10.57 15.66 14.72
C ASP A 142 -11.71 16.67 14.63
N LYS A 143 -11.76 17.47 13.56
CA LYS A 143 -12.88 18.39 13.28
C LYS A 143 -14.22 17.66 13.20
N MET A 144 -14.26 16.44 12.65
CA MET A 144 -15.50 15.67 12.52
C MET A 144 -16.06 15.14 13.85
N LYS A 145 -15.22 14.92 14.87
CA LYS A 145 -15.65 14.33 16.15
C LYS A 145 -16.71 15.18 16.88
N GLY A 146 -16.75 16.49 16.61
CA GLY A 146 -17.70 17.42 17.22
C GLY A 146 -18.89 17.82 16.34
N MET A 147 -18.98 17.30 15.11
CA MET A 147 -20.02 17.65 14.14
C MET A 147 -21.22 16.71 14.25
N SER A 148 -22.42 17.20 13.91
CA SER A 148 -23.59 16.34 13.72
C SER A 148 -23.38 15.41 12.52
N PRO A 149 -24.07 14.26 12.42
CA PRO A 149 -23.95 13.36 11.27
C PRO A 149 -24.21 14.06 9.92
N GLN A 150 -25.13 15.02 9.89
CA GLN A 150 -25.45 15.81 8.70
C GLN A 150 -24.30 16.76 8.35
N ASP A 151 -23.70 17.41 9.34
CA ASP A 151 -22.55 18.31 9.14
C ASP A 151 -21.28 17.54 8.77
N GLN A 152 -21.08 16.34 9.33
CA GLN A 152 -20.01 15.44 8.93
C GLN A 152 -20.13 15.06 7.45
N ASN A 153 -21.34 14.73 6.99
CA ASN A 153 -21.57 14.39 5.59
C ASN A 153 -21.33 15.59 4.66
N ALA A 154 -21.82 16.78 5.03
CA ALA A 154 -21.56 18.01 4.28
C ALA A 154 -20.06 18.36 4.22
N TYR A 155 -19.34 18.17 5.33
CA TYR A 155 -17.90 18.38 5.42
C TYR A 155 -17.11 17.39 4.54
N LEU A 156 -17.48 16.11 4.56
CA LEU A 156 -16.86 15.09 3.72
C LEU A 156 -17.08 15.37 2.23
N VAL A 157 -18.30 15.75 1.82
CA VAL A 157 -18.59 16.13 0.42
C VAL A 157 -17.72 17.30 -0.03
N ASN A 158 -17.51 18.31 0.81
CA ASN A 158 -16.62 19.43 0.48
C ASN A 158 -15.15 18.99 0.40
N ILE A 159 -14.68 18.12 1.30
CA ILE A 159 -13.34 17.52 1.21
C ILE A 159 -13.15 16.75 -0.11
N TYR A 160 -14.12 15.92 -0.49
CA TYR A 160 -14.03 15.15 -1.74
C TYR A 160 -14.00 16.08 -2.96
N ARG A 161 -14.79 17.14 -2.95
CA ARG A 161 -14.76 18.17 -4.00
C ARG A 161 -13.38 18.83 -4.08
N ASP A 162 -12.79 19.20 -2.97
CA ASP A 162 -11.46 19.83 -2.94
C ASP A 162 -10.38 18.86 -3.46
N MET A 163 -10.44 17.58 -3.08
CA MET A 163 -9.49 16.57 -3.59
C MET A 163 -9.63 16.35 -5.09
N ILE A 164 -10.85 16.31 -5.62
CA ILE A 164 -11.10 16.17 -7.06
C ILE A 164 -10.61 17.41 -7.83
N THR A 165 -10.79 18.60 -7.25
CA THR A 165 -10.38 19.86 -7.87
C THR A 165 -8.85 20.02 -7.88
N GLN A 166 -8.20 19.70 -6.76
CA GLN A 166 -6.73 19.74 -6.65
C GLN A 166 -6.03 18.64 -7.47
N GLY A 167 -6.68 17.49 -7.67
CA GLY A 167 -6.17 16.41 -8.52
C GLY A 167 -6.16 16.72 -10.02
N GLY A 168 -6.73 17.85 -10.46
CA GLY A 168 -6.79 18.27 -11.86
C GLY A 168 -5.71 19.26 -12.31
N GLU A 169 -5.00 19.92 -11.40
CA GLU A 169 -4.17 21.09 -11.76
C GLU A 169 -2.64 20.89 -11.68
N ASP A 170 -2.13 19.85 -11.02
CA ASP A 170 -0.69 19.76 -10.72
C ASP A 170 0.13 18.72 -11.54
N CYS A 171 -0.49 17.98 -12.47
CA CYS A 171 0.26 17.04 -13.34
C CYS A 171 0.64 17.61 -14.72
N CYS A 172 0.14 18.78 -15.14
CA CYS A 172 0.33 19.26 -16.53
C CYS A 172 0.69 20.76 -16.69
N THR A 173 0.92 21.51 -15.62
CA THR A 173 1.05 22.98 -15.70
C THR A 173 2.45 23.52 -15.42
N LYS A 174 3.43 22.69 -15.01
CA LYS A 174 4.83 23.13 -14.81
C LYS A 174 5.68 22.81 -16.03
N PRO A 175 6.17 23.81 -16.79
CA PRO A 175 7.12 23.57 -17.86
C PRO A 175 8.48 23.26 -17.21
N GLY A 176 8.84 21.97 -17.15
CA GLY A 176 10.17 21.51 -16.73
C GLY A 176 10.22 20.27 -15.81
N GLY A 177 9.11 19.60 -15.51
CA GLY A 177 9.05 18.58 -14.45
C GLY A 177 8.94 17.11 -14.85
N CYS A 178 9.06 16.73 -16.13
CA CYS A 178 8.97 15.32 -16.54
C CYS A 178 10.24 14.91 -17.28
N ASN A 179 11.22 14.37 -16.56
CA ASN A 179 12.36 13.70 -17.17
C ASN A 179 12.59 12.35 -16.52
N SER A 180 11.75 11.38 -16.88
CA SER A 180 12.05 9.95 -16.71
C SER A 180 11.00 9.07 -17.41
N GLN A 181 11.00 9.10 -18.75
CA GLN A 181 10.73 7.89 -19.54
C GLN A 181 11.48 7.98 -20.89
N PRO A 182 12.23 6.94 -21.30
CA PRO A 182 13.01 6.98 -22.52
C PRO A 182 12.11 6.65 -23.72
N GLY A 183 11.89 7.61 -24.60
CA GLY A 183 11.28 7.34 -25.91
C GLY A 183 10.51 8.52 -26.50
N GLY A 184 11.13 9.22 -27.46
CA GLY A 184 10.42 9.95 -28.51
C GLY A 184 9.99 11.38 -28.18
N ALA A 185 10.90 12.33 -28.38
CA ALA A 185 10.56 13.74 -28.55
C ALA A 185 9.81 13.94 -29.88
N ALA A 186 8.47 13.97 -29.88
CA ALA A 186 7.65 14.55 -30.95
C ALA A 186 6.15 14.60 -30.58
N ALA A 187 5.72 15.48 -29.67
CA ALA A 187 4.28 15.77 -29.52
C ALA A 187 4.00 17.14 -28.89
N CYS A 188 4.66 18.20 -29.37
CA CYS A 188 4.19 19.56 -29.15
C CYS A 188 4.15 20.28 -30.50
N GLN A 189 3.08 20.05 -31.28
CA GLN A 189 2.47 21.09 -32.13
C GLN A 189 1.22 20.60 -32.89
N LYS A 190 0.27 21.55 -32.98
CA LYS A 190 -0.85 21.70 -33.92
C LYS A 190 -2.24 21.13 -33.56
N LYS A 191 -3.08 22.11 -33.16
CA LYS A 191 -4.52 22.23 -33.45
C LYS A 191 -4.87 21.80 -34.89
N GLY A 192 -5.94 21.02 -35.02
CA GLY A 192 -6.90 21.11 -36.14
C GLY A 192 -7.14 19.84 -36.98
N ALA A 193 -8.43 19.49 -37.10
CA ALA A 193 -9.11 18.69 -38.14
C ALA A 193 -9.33 17.17 -37.95
N ALA A 194 -10.60 16.85 -37.68
CA ALA A 194 -11.50 15.81 -38.25
C ALA A 194 -10.98 14.45 -38.78
N GLY A 195 -11.66 13.37 -38.33
CA GLY A 195 -11.92 12.14 -39.10
C GLY A 195 -11.27 10.84 -38.58
N PRO A 196 -11.89 9.65 -38.80
CA PRO A 196 -12.06 8.64 -37.75
C PRO A 196 -11.08 7.44 -37.83
N ALA A 197 -10.69 6.90 -36.68
CA ALA A 197 -10.09 5.57 -36.55
C ALA A 197 -10.42 4.97 -35.17
N GLY A 198 -10.76 3.68 -35.15
CA GLY A 198 -11.52 2.99 -34.10
C GLY A 198 -10.87 2.84 -32.71
N PRO A 199 -11.61 2.28 -31.74
CA PRO A 199 -11.16 2.21 -30.36
C PRO A 199 -10.14 1.08 -30.18
N VAL A 200 -8.88 1.45 -29.93
CA VAL A 200 -7.90 0.57 -29.31
C VAL A 200 -8.14 0.68 -27.80
N GLY A 201 -8.69 -0.38 -27.20
CA GLY A 201 -8.90 -0.43 -25.76
C GLY A 201 -7.57 -0.38 -24.99
N PRO A 202 -7.55 0.14 -23.75
CA PRO A 202 -6.35 0.11 -22.93
C PRO A 202 -5.97 -1.33 -22.60
N ALA A 203 -4.72 -1.68 -22.92
CA ALA A 203 -4.09 -2.93 -22.51
C ALA A 203 -4.00 -2.99 -20.97
N PRO A 204 -4.26 -4.15 -20.35
CA PRO A 204 -4.11 -4.33 -18.92
C PRO A 204 -2.63 -4.24 -18.54
N MET A 205 -2.31 -3.52 -17.47
CA MET A 205 -0.98 -3.56 -16.89
C MET A 205 -0.71 -4.95 -16.32
N LEU A 206 0.28 -5.62 -16.90
CA LEU A 206 0.89 -6.82 -16.36
C LEU A 206 1.75 -6.46 -15.14
N ALA A 207 1.39 -7.01 -14.00
CA ALA A 207 2.29 -7.15 -12.85
C ALA A 207 3.37 -8.20 -13.16
N PRO A 208 4.61 -8.05 -12.68
CA PRO A 208 5.58 -9.13 -12.72
C PRO A 208 5.27 -10.15 -11.62
N GLY A 209 4.93 -11.39 -12.02
CA GLY A 209 4.85 -12.55 -11.12
C GLY A 209 3.45 -13.06 -10.80
N GLY A 210 2.76 -13.67 -11.79
CA GLY A 210 1.44 -14.27 -11.62
C GLY A 210 1.48 -15.77 -11.30
N VAL A 211 0.84 -16.16 -10.20
CA VAL A 211 0.18 -17.48 -10.07
C VAL A 211 -1.32 -17.20 -10.16
N ALA A 212 -1.95 -17.68 -11.23
CA ALA A 212 -3.37 -17.48 -11.49
C ALA A 212 -4.24 -18.36 -10.58
N VAL A 213 -5.22 -17.75 -9.91
CA VAL A 213 -6.32 -18.46 -9.22
C VAL A 213 -7.62 -18.13 -9.94
N PRO A 214 -8.45 -19.11 -10.35
CA PRO A 214 -9.73 -18.86 -10.98
C PRO A 214 -10.79 -18.48 -9.94
N LEU A 215 -11.52 -17.38 -10.19
CA LEU A 215 -12.71 -17.01 -9.43
C LEU A 215 -13.95 -17.76 -9.96
N PRO A 216 -14.87 -18.22 -9.09
CA PRO A 216 -16.09 -18.89 -9.51
C PRO A 216 -17.13 -17.89 -10.04
N ALA A 217 -17.79 -18.27 -11.13
CA ALA A 217 -18.94 -17.57 -11.67
C ALA A 217 -20.15 -17.71 -10.74
N SER A 218 -20.78 -16.60 -10.37
CA SER A 218 -22.16 -16.62 -9.88
C SER A 218 -22.93 -15.44 -10.49
N SER A 219 -24.03 -15.80 -11.12
CA SER A 219 -24.97 -14.96 -11.85
C SER A 219 -25.71 -14.00 -10.94
N ALA A 220 -25.77 -12.71 -11.29
CA ALA A 220 -27.00 -11.93 -11.48
C ALA A 220 -26.75 -10.41 -11.50
N VAL A 221 -27.27 -9.78 -12.56
CA VAL A 221 -27.47 -8.34 -12.83
C VAL A 221 -26.20 -7.49 -13.03
N ALA A 222 -25.88 -7.28 -14.30
CA ALA A 222 -24.83 -6.35 -14.74
C ALA A 222 -25.24 -4.88 -14.49
N PRO A 223 -24.38 -4.04 -13.91
CA PRO A 223 -24.53 -2.59 -13.97
C PRO A 223 -24.20 -2.08 -15.39
N PRO A 224 -24.91 -1.06 -15.92
CA PRO A 224 -24.58 -0.47 -17.20
C PRO A 224 -23.20 0.20 -17.15
N SER A 225 -22.49 0.08 -18.27
CA SER A 225 -21.11 0.51 -18.49
C SER A 225 -20.89 2.00 -18.16
N SER A 226 -19.80 2.29 -17.45
CA SER A 226 -19.39 3.61 -16.93
C SER A 226 -18.86 4.58 -18.00
N ALA A 227 -19.28 4.43 -19.26
CA ALA A 227 -18.98 5.38 -20.32
C ALA A 227 -20.27 6.14 -20.70
N ALA A 228 -20.23 7.47 -20.50
CA ALA A 228 -21.25 8.47 -20.83
C ALA A 228 -22.31 8.76 -19.76
N MET A 229 -21.90 9.30 -18.62
CA MET A 229 -22.80 10.10 -17.78
C MET A 229 -22.25 11.51 -17.66
N THR A 230 -23.04 12.50 -18.08
CA THR A 230 -22.68 13.92 -17.99
C THR A 230 -22.65 14.39 -16.54
N GLN A 231 -21.96 15.50 -16.26
CA GLN A 231 -21.81 16.03 -14.91
C GLN A 231 -23.17 16.32 -14.23
N ASP A 232 -24.17 16.75 -15.00
CA ASP A 232 -25.53 16.98 -14.51
C ASP A 232 -26.27 15.68 -14.15
N GLU A 233 -26.02 14.59 -14.89
CA GLU A 233 -26.61 13.28 -14.59
C GLU A 233 -25.98 12.62 -13.36
N GLN A 234 -24.69 12.86 -13.11
CA GLN A 234 -24.03 12.41 -11.88
C GLN A 234 -24.60 13.15 -10.66
N LEU A 235 -24.81 14.47 -10.77
CA LEU A 235 -25.44 15.27 -9.70
C LEU A 235 -26.89 14.83 -9.43
N ALA A 236 -27.66 14.48 -10.47
CA ALA A 236 -29.02 13.96 -10.33
C ALA A 236 -29.06 12.57 -9.67
N PHE A 237 -28.10 11.70 -9.99
CA PHE A 237 -27.98 10.37 -9.37
C PHE A 237 -27.71 10.46 -7.86
N PHE A 238 -26.80 11.36 -7.43
CA PHE A 238 -26.54 11.56 -6.00
C PHE A 238 -27.71 12.23 -5.26
N ALA A 239 -28.49 13.07 -5.93
CA ALA A 239 -29.71 13.65 -5.35
C ALA A 239 -30.82 12.61 -5.10
N GLN A 240 -30.84 11.50 -5.85
CA GLN A 240 -31.78 10.39 -5.64
C GLN A 240 -31.39 9.46 -4.47
N LEU A 241 -30.11 9.41 -4.09
CA LEU A 241 -29.63 8.60 -2.97
C LEU A 241 -29.91 9.24 -1.60
N SER A 242 -30.10 10.56 -1.56
CA SER A 242 -30.76 11.22 -0.44
C SER A 242 -32.26 10.95 -0.53
N GLY A 243 -32.71 9.84 0.07
CA GLY A 243 -34.12 9.45 0.14
C GLY A 243 -35.04 10.56 0.69
N PRO A 244 -36.36 10.44 0.51
CA PRO A 244 -37.30 11.50 0.83
C PRO A 244 -37.23 11.87 2.32
N LYS A 245 -37.16 13.17 2.59
CA LYS A 245 -37.33 13.73 3.94
C LYS A 245 -38.71 13.31 4.45
N GLN A 246 -38.76 12.41 5.43
CA GLN A 246 -39.89 12.32 6.37
C GLN A 246 -39.65 13.30 7.51
#